data_AF-A0A3P7DRV8-F1
#
_entry.id   AF-A0A3P7DRV8-F1
#
_cell.length_a   1.000
_cell.length_b   1.000
_cell.length_c   1.000
_cell.angle_alpha   90.00
_cell.angle_beta   90.00
_cell.angle_gamma   90.00
#
_symmetry.space_group_name_H-M   'P 1'
#
loop_
_entity.id
_entity.type
_entity.pdbx_description
1 polymer ?
#
loop_
_entity_poly.entity_id
_entity_poly.type
_entity_poly.pdbx_seq_one_letter_code
_entity_poly.pdbx_strand_id
1 'polypeptide(L)'
;MKLLKSQWITGTAMIQHIREASLRSKVKKINPWELYEPVIKNTKVYPEYPTLTLQLDSMDFVPLERFHSYAHRKARQFQFKVIDSYAIPPTKIALRLDKPDKRKPEKEIVLSTYHRFLRLSEVPCVRLSLYLHLMQWNIAK
;
A
#
# COMPACT_ATOMS: atom_id res chain seq x y z
N MET A 1 29.56 -26.80 70.42
CA MET A 1 28.64 -25.66 70.63
C MET A 1 29.40 -24.35 70.43
N LYS A 2 29.24 -23.64 69.30
CA LYS A 2 29.62 -22.23 69.15
C LYS A 2 28.49 -21.53 68.39
N LEU A 3 27.98 -20.48 69.01
CA LEU A 3 26.71 -19.78 68.75
C LEU A 3 26.77 -18.97 67.44
N LEU A 4 25.75 -19.10 66.59
CA LEU A 4 25.53 -18.27 65.41
C LEU A 4 25.29 -16.81 65.84
N LYS A 5 26.13 -15.88 65.37
CA LYS A 5 25.91 -14.44 65.52
C LYS A 5 24.81 -13.98 64.57
N SER A 6 23.70 -13.47 65.11
CA SER A 6 22.67 -12.79 64.33
C SER A 6 23.22 -11.46 63.79
N GLN A 7 23.38 -11.34 62.47
CA GLN A 7 23.65 -10.07 61.83
C GLN A 7 22.37 -9.22 61.87
N TRP A 8 22.48 -8.07 62.52
CA TRP A 8 21.43 -7.07 62.65
C TRP A 8 21.20 -6.42 61.28
N ILE A 9 20.04 -6.71 60.68
CA ILE A 9 19.60 -6.07 59.44
C ILE A 9 19.02 -4.71 59.83
N THR A 10 19.88 -3.72 59.95
CA THR A 10 19.47 -2.32 60.12
C THR A 10 18.92 -1.84 58.77
N GLY A 11 17.63 -2.09 58.54
CA GLY A 11 16.90 -1.59 57.38
C GLY A 11 16.74 -0.09 57.47
N THR A 12 17.68 0.66 56.91
CA THR A 12 17.51 2.09 56.66
C THR A 12 16.52 2.25 55.51
N ALA A 13 15.23 2.34 55.86
CA ALA A 13 14.19 2.76 54.94
C ALA A 13 14.50 4.20 54.50
N MET A 14 15.08 4.37 53.31
CA MET A 14 15.25 5.68 52.70
C MET A 14 13.88 6.25 52.37
N ILE A 15 13.33 7.08 53.26
CA ILE A 15 12.20 7.95 52.99
C ILE A 15 12.70 9.00 51.99
N GLN A 16 12.73 8.65 50.71
CA GLN A 16 13.00 9.61 49.66
C GLN A 16 11.83 10.59 49.65
N HIS A 17 12.05 11.78 50.19
CA HIS A 17 11.16 12.91 50.06
C HIS A 17 10.81 13.07 48.58
N ILE A 18 9.58 12.70 48.22
CA ILE A 18 9.00 12.97 46.91
C ILE A 18 8.83 14.49 46.86
N ARG A 19 9.89 15.21 46.50
CA ARG A 19 9.82 16.65 46.26
C ARG A 19 8.78 16.84 45.17
N GLU A 20 7.78 17.66 45.46
CA GLU A 20 6.83 18.18 44.50
C GLU A 20 7.64 18.91 43.40
N ALA A 21 8.00 18.19 42.35
CA ALA A 21 8.63 18.76 41.19
C ALA A 21 7.61 19.72 40.58
N SER A 22 7.85 21.03 40.75
CA SER A 22 7.01 22.10 40.19
C SER A 22 6.60 21.74 38.75
N LEU A 23 5.35 22.05 38.36
CA LEU A 23 4.89 21.80 36.98
C LEU A 23 5.88 22.36 35.94
N ARG A 24 6.51 23.50 36.25
CA ARG A 24 7.57 24.13 35.44
C ARG A 24 8.78 23.23 35.22
N SER A 25 9.20 22.46 36.23
CA SER A 25 10.31 21.49 36.10
C SER A 25 9.97 20.28 35.24
N LYS A 26 8.68 19.93 35.09
CA LYS A 26 8.20 18.88 34.19
C LYS A 26 8.02 19.35 32.74
N VAL A 27 8.09 20.66 32.48
CA VAL A 27 7.95 21.20 31.12
C VAL A 27 9.14 20.77 30.29
N LYS A 28 8.88 19.95 29.26
CA LYS A 28 9.87 19.62 28.25
C LYS A 28 10.27 20.92 27.55
N LYS A 29 11.58 21.17 27.41
CA LYS A 29 12.07 22.23 26.53
C LYS A 29 11.64 21.87 25.11
N ILE A 30 10.63 22.57 24.61
CA ILE A 30 10.09 22.42 23.25
C ILE A 30 10.60 23.62 22.45
N ASN A 31 11.03 23.39 21.22
CA ASN A 31 11.42 24.49 20.33
C ASN A 31 10.17 25.35 20.04
N PRO A 32 10.24 26.69 20.07
CA PRO A 32 9.07 27.55 19.85
C PRO A 32 8.34 27.25 18.53
N TRP A 33 9.06 26.81 17.49
CA TRP A 33 8.49 26.42 16.21
C TRP A 33 7.62 25.16 16.28
N GLU A 34 7.96 24.20 17.16
CA GLU A 34 7.17 22.98 17.39
C GLU A 34 5.81 23.26 18.06
N LEU A 35 5.64 24.46 18.66
CA LEU A 35 4.35 24.89 19.22
C LEU A 35 3.33 25.25 18.13
N TYR A 36 3.81 25.76 17.00
CA TYR A 36 2.97 26.16 15.87
C TYR A 36 2.72 25.00 14.90
N GLU A 37 3.74 24.18 14.65
CA GLU A 37 3.63 23.02 13.78
C GLU A 37 4.38 21.81 14.38
N PRO A 38 3.70 20.70 14.70
CA PRO A 38 4.37 19.52 15.19
C PRO A 38 5.24 18.90 14.09
N VAL A 39 6.47 18.51 14.42
CA VAL A 39 7.37 17.84 13.47
C VAL A 39 6.77 16.50 13.05
N ILE A 40 6.39 16.39 11.78
CA ILE A 40 5.89 15.14 11.20
C ILE A 40 7.06 14.18 11.05
N LYS A 41 7.18 13.24 11.99
CA LYS A 41 8.19 12.18 11.91
C LYS A 41 7.71 11.10 10.97
N ASN A 42 8.24 11.09 9.76
CA ASN A 42 8.04 9.98 8.84
C ASN A 42 8.86 8.77 9.32
N THR A 43 8.18 7.78 9.88
CA THR A 43 8.79 6.49 10.30
C THR A 43 9.18 5.61 9.11
N LYS A 44 8.66 5.91 7.92
CA LYS A 44 8.86 5.09 6.71
C LYS A 44 10.27 5.30 6.14
N VAL A 45 10.96 4.19 5.86
CA VAL A 45 12.31 4.20 5.25
C VAL A 45 12.26 4.68 3.80
N TYR A 46 11.19 4.34 3.08
CA TYR A 46 10.98 4.71 1.70
C TYR A 46 9.65 5.47 1.55
N PRO A 47 9.57 6.42 0.60
CA PRO A 47 8.28 7.00 0.23
C PRO A 47 7.37 5.91 -0.35
N GLU A 48 6.09 6.04 -0.04
CA GLU A 48 5.06 5.10 -0.47
C GLU A 48 3.93 5.85 -1.16
N TYR A 49 3.37 5.23 -2.20
CA TYR A 49 2.15 5.72 -2.82
C TYR A 49 0.94 5.34 -1.97
N PRO A 50 -0.01 6.27 -1.75
CA PRO A 50 -1.15 6.03 -0.87
C PRO A 50 -2.08 4.95 -1.43
N THR A 51 -2.56 5.12 -2.67
CA THR A 51 -3.36 4.13 -3.37
C THR A 51 -3.02 4.18 -4.85
N LEU A 52 -2.74 3.02 -5.42
CA LEU A 52 -2.50 2.84 -6.85
C LEU A 52 -3.54 1.88 -7.41
N THR A 53 -4.09 2.23 -8.56
CA THR A 53 -5.03 1.38 -9.28
C THR A 53 -4.38 0.95 -10.57
N LEU A 54 -4.20 -0.35 -10.75
CA LEU A 54 -3.73 -0.95 -11.98
C LEU A 54 -4.93 -1.38 -12.81
N GLN A 55 -5.01 -0.87 -14.04
CA GLN A 55 -6.04 -1.22 -15.00
C GLN A 55 -5.45 -2.19 -16.03
N LEU A 56 -6.13 -3.30 -16.24
CA LEU A 56 -5.79 -4.34 -17.19
C LEU A 56 -6.95 -4.47 -18.18
N ASP A 57 -6.66 -4.20 -19.44
CA ASP A 57 -7.66 -4.21 -20.50
C ASP A 57 -7.25 -5.18 -21.60
N SER A 58 -8.22 -5.90 -22.14
CA SER A 58 -8.00 -6.85 -23.24
C SER A 58 -9.30 -7.08 -24.01
N MET A 59 -9.17 -7.36 -25.30
CA MET A 59 -10.30 -7.83 -26.12
C MET A 59 -10.66 -9.28 -25.79
N ASP A 60 -9.65 -10.10 -25.48
CA ASP A 60 -9.84 -11.49 -25.09
C ASP A 60 -9.92 -11.64 -23.58
N PHE A 61 -10.99 -12.28 -23.12
CA PHE A 61 -11.26 -12.47 -21.69
C PHE A 61 -10.30 -13.48 -21.03
N VAL A 62 -9.99 -14.59 -21.70
CA VAL A 62 -9.19 -15.69 -21.09
C VAL A 62 -7.75 -15.26 -20.75
N PRO A 63 -6.99 -14.61 -21.65
CA PRO A 63 -5.67 -14.07 -21.32
C PRO A 63 -5.74 -13.01 -20.23
N LEU A 64 -6.77 -12.16 -20.25
CA LEU A 64 -6.96 -11.12 -19.24
C LEU A 64 -7.11 -11.69 -17.83
N GLU A 65 -7.95 -12.72 -17.63
CA GLU A 65 -8.14 -13.35 -16.32
C GLU A 65 -6.86 -14.02 -15.79
N ARG A 66 -6.13 -14.68 -16.69
CA ARG A 66 -4.85 -15.31 -16.36
C ARG A 66 -3.84 -14.24 -15.95
N PHE A 67 -3.76 -13.14 -16.69
CA PHE A 67 -2.84 -12.06 -16.40
C PHE A 67 -3.22 -11.29 -15.12
N HIS A 68 -4.51 -11.04 -14.90
CA HIS A 68 -5.01 -10.43 -13.68
C HIS A 68 -4.69 -11.28 -12.44
N SER A 69 -4.92 -12.59 -12.51
CA SER A 69 -4.54 -13.54 -11.45
C SER A 69 -3.03 -13.56 -11.21
N TYR A 70 -2.24 -13.48 -12.29
CA TYR A 70 -0.78 -13.38 -12.21
C TYR A 70 -0.33 -12.09 -11.52
N ALA A 71 -0.85 -10.93 -11.94
CA ALA A 71 -0.54 -9.62 -11.39
C ALA A 71 -0.89 -9.55 -9.90
N HIS A 72 -2.05 -10.07 -9.51
CA HIS A 72 -2.49 -10.14 -8.12
C HIS A 72 -1.57 -11.04 -7.27
N ARG A 73 -1.19 -12.23 -7.78
CA ARG A 73 -0.24 -13.12 -7.08
C ARG A 73 1.13 -12.46 -6.92
N LYS A 74 1.62 -11.77 -7.95
CA LYS A 74 2.88 -11.04 -7.89
C LYS A 74 2.82 -9.87 -6.92
N ALA A 75 1.72 -9.12 -6.87
CA ALA A 75 1.58 -8.02 -5.92
C ALA A 75 1.73 -8.50 -4.46
N ARG A 76 1.16 -9.66 -4.14
CA ARG A 76 1.35 -10.31 -2.84
C ARG A 76 2.79 -10.75 -2.59
N GLN A 77 3.49 -11.25 -3.62
CA GLN A 77 4.93 -11.61 -3.50
C GLN A 77 5.82 -10.40 -3.20
N PHE A 78 5.49 -9.22 -3.75
CA PHE A 78 6.17 -7.96 -3.44
C PHE A 78 5.76 -7.34 -2.09
N GLN A 79 4.85 -8.02 -1.36
CA GLN A 79 4.26 -7.58 -0.08
C GLN A 79 3.46 -6.28 -0.20
N PHE A 80 2.83 -6.04 -1.35
CA PHE A 80 1.89 -4.94 -1.49
C PHE A 80 0.56 -5.29 -0.83
N LYS A 81 -0.04 -4.31 -0.16
CA LYS A 81 -1.36 -4.44 0.43
C LYS A 81 -2.40 -4.30 -0.67
N VAL A 82 -3.01 -5.41 -1.07
CA VAL A 82 -4.12 -5.40 -2.04
C VAL A 82 -5.39 -4.98 -1.30
N ILE A 83 -5.99 -3.86 -1.70
CA ILE A 83 -7.26 -3.37 -1.13
C ILE A 83 -8.41 -4.18 -1.74
N ASP A 84 -8.47 -4.19 -3.07
CA ASP A 84 -9.57 -4.75 -3.82
C ASP A 84 -9.14 -5.14 -5.23
N SER A 85 -9.89 -6.05 -5.83
CA SER A 85 -9.68 -6.59 -7.16
C SER A 85 -11.04 -6.89 -7.78
N TYR A 86 -11.44 -6.05 -8.75
CA TYR A 86 -12.80 -6.06 -9.29
C TYR A 86 -12.81 -5.94 -10.83
N ALA A 87 -13.94 -6.29 -11.43
CA ALA A 87 -14.22 -6.08 -12.85
C ALA A 87 -15.16 -4.90 -13.06
N ILE A 88 -15.04 -4.27 -14.22
CA ILE A 88 -16.05 -3.36 -14.77
C ILE A 88 -16.70 -4.05 -15.98
N PRO A 89 -17.99 -3.80 -16.27
CA PRO A 89 -18.63 -4.30 -17.48
C PRO A 89 -17.83 -3.94 -18.75
N PRO A 90 -17.85 -4.81 -19.78
CA PRO A 90 -17.06 -4.60 -20.98
C PRO A 90 -17.55 -3.38 -21.77
N THR A 91 -16.61 -2.57 -22.25
CA THR A 91 -16.90 -1.48 -23.17
C THR A 91 -17.14 -2.05 -24.55
N LYS A 92 -18.33 -1.82 -25.11
CA LYS A 92 -18.71 -2.29 -26.46
C LYS A 92 -18.58 -1.15 -27.46
N ILE A 93 -17.78 -1.35 -28.49
CA ILE A 93 -17.57 -0.41 -29.58
C ILE A 93 -18.12 -1.05 -30.85
N ALA A 94 -19.15 -0.44 -31.43
CA ALA A 94 -19.70 -0.84 -32.72
C ALA A 94 -18.89 -0.17 -33.85
N LEU A 95 -18.16 -0.97 -34.61
CA LEU A 95 -17.46 -0.52 -35.80
C LEU A 95 -18.32 -0.81 -37.02
N ARG A 96 -18.61 0.26 -37.78
CA ARG A 96 -19.25 0.15 -39.10
C ARG A 96 -18.16 0.20 -40.16
N LEU A 97 -18.07 -0.85 -40.95
CA LEU A 97 -17.16 -0.87 -42.09
C LEU A 97 -17.77 -0.01 -43.19
N ASP A 98 -17.15 1.14 -43.45
CA ASP A 98 -17.53 1.97 -44.58
C ASP A 98 -17.27 1.21 -45.88
N LYS A 99 -18.28 1.17 -46.74
CA LYS A 99 -18.24 0.45 -48.01
C LYS A 99 -18.39 1.46 -49.14
N PRO A 100 -17.59 1.33 -50.22
CA PRO A 100 -17.75 2.22 -51.37
C PRO A 100 -19.12 2.05 -52.04
N ASP A 101 -19.65 0.83 -52.07
CA ASP A 101 -20.95 0.52 -52.67
C ASP A 101 -22.09 0.60 -51.65
N LYS A 102 -22.92 1.65 -51.75
CA LYS A 102 -24.12 1.85 -50.91
C LYS A 102 -25.22 0.79 -51.09
N ARG A 103 -25.12 -0.11 -52.09
CA ARG A 103 -26.15 -1.11 -52.41
C ARG A 103 -26.11 -2.36 -51.54
N LYS A 104 -24.99 -2.65 -50.88
CA LYS A 104 -24.83 -3.84 -50.02
C LYS A 104 -25.07 -3.46 -48.56
N PRO A 105 -25.69 -4.32 -47.73
CA PRO A 105 -25.91 -4.01 -46.32
C PRO A 105 -24.59 -3.73 -45.60
N GLU A 106 -24.55 -2.71 -44.76
CA GLU A 106 -23.41 -2.36 -43.92
C GLU A 106 -23.08 -3.54 -42.98
N LYS A 107 -21.79 -3.86 -42.84
CA LYS A 107 -21.35 -4.89 -41.88
C LYS A 107 -20.95 -4.19 -40.60
N GLU A 108 -21.71 -4.44 -39.54
CA GLU A 108 -21.38 -3.99 -38.20
C GLU A 108 -20.57 -5.08 -37.47
N ILE A 109 -19.47 -4.66 -36.84
CA ILE A 109 -18.63 -5.51 -36.00
C ILE A 109 -18.65 -4.91 -34.60
N VAL A 110 -19.15 -5.66 -33.62
CA VAL A 110 -19.13 -5.24 -32.22
C VAL A 110 -17.87 -5.77 -31.56
N LEU A 111 -16.95 -4.87 -31.21
CA LEU A 111 -15.77 -5.19 -30.41
C LEU A 111 -16.10 -4.98 -28.94
N SER A 112 -15.75 -5.95 -28.10
CA SER A 112 -15.92 -5.86 -26.64
C SER A 112 -14.55 -5.84 -25.98
N THR A 113 -14.27 -4.82 -25.18
CA THR A 113 -13.07 -4.71 -24.36
C THR A 113 -13.44 -5.00 -22.91
N TYR A 114 -12.77 -5.98 -22.31
CA TYR A 114 -12.94 -6.35 -20.90
C TYR A 114 -11.94 -5.59 -20.03
N HIS A 115 -12.37 -5.19 -18.85
CA HIS A 115 -11.61 -4.34 -17.94
C HIS A 115 -11.49 -5.00 -16.56
N ARG A 116 -10.27 -5.12 -16.05
CA ARG A 116 -9.95 -5.61 -14.71
C ARG A 116 -9.12 -4.59 -13.94
N PHE A 117 -9.47 -4.39 -12.68
CA PHE A 117 -8.82 -3.43 -11.81
C PHE A 117 -8.23 -4.10 -10.59
N LEU A 118 -6.99 -3.74 -10.27
CA LEU A 118 -6.28 -4.17 -9.07
C LEU A 118 -5.86 -2.93 -8.27
N ARG A 119 -6.42 -2.77 -7.07
CA ARG A 119 -6.13 -1.65 -6.18
C ARG A 119 -5.12 -2.06 -5.11
N LEU A 120 -4.02 -1.32 -5.05
CA LEU A 120 -2.93 -1.49 -4.11
C LEU A 120 -2.85 -0.28 -3.19
N SER A 121 -2.61 -0.52 -1.91
CA SER A 121 -2.35 0.49 -0.88
C SER A 121 -0.88 0.46 -0.47
N GLU A 122 -0.37 1.60 -0.01
CA GLU A 122 0.92 1.68 0.72
C GLU A 122 2.07 1.04 -0.07
N VAL A 123 2.19 1.40 -1.36
CA VAL A 123 3.15 0.77 -2.26
C VAL A 123 4.49 1.51 -2.20
N PRO A 124 5.59 0.87 -1.77
CA PRO A 124 6.91 1.49 -1.75
C PRO A 124 7.41 1.81 -3.17
N CYS A 125 7.90 3.04 -3.38
CA CYS A 125 8.35 3.50 -4.70
C CYS A 125 9.42 2.59 -5.33
N VAL A 126 10.35 2.08 -4.52
CA VAL A 126 11.47 1.23 -4.98
C VAL A 126 10.95 -0.10 -5.55
N ARG A 127 9.99 -0.73 -4.87
CA ARG A 127 9.45 -2.04 -5.27
C ARG A 127 8.48 -1.92 -6.44
N LEU A 128 7.74 -0.82 -6.52
CA LEU A 128 6.80 -0.57 -7.61
C LEU A 128 7.48 -0.63 -8.99
N SER A 129 8.65 0.00 -9.12
CA SER A 129 9.39 -0.01 -10.39
C SER A 129 9.68 -1.43 -10.86
N LEU A 130 10.22 -2.28 -9.99
CA LEU A 130 10.51 -3.69 -10.29
C LEU A 130 9.25 -4.48 -10.65
N TYR A 131 8.16 -4.22 -9.94
CA TYR A 131 6.87 -4.85 -10.22
C TYR A 131 6.35 -4.50 -11.61
N LEU A 132 6.40 -3.22 -12.02
CA LEU A 132 5.94 -2.78 -13.34
C LEU A 132 6.80 -3.37 -14.48
N HIS A 133 8.13 -3.40 -14.33
CA HIS A 133 9.02 -4.04 -15.30
C HIS A 133 8.69 -5.53 -15.46
N LEU A 134 8.42 -6.23 -14.35
CA LEU A 134 8.03 -7.63 -14.38
C LEU A 134 6.66 -7.81 -15.04
N MET A 135 5.69 -6.90 -14.84
CA MET A 135 4.41 -6.95 -15.54
C MET A 135 4.60 -6.78 -17.06
N GLN A 136 5.34 -5.74 -17.48
CA GLN A 136 5.59 -5.46 -18.90
C GLN A 136 6.25 -6.64 -19.62
N TRP A 137 7.24 -7.28 -19.00
CA TRP A 137 7.90 -8.46 -19.56
C TRP A 137 6.96 -9.65 -19.80
N ASN A 138 5.93 -9.81 -18.95
CA ASN A 138 4.97 -10.91 -19.10
C ASN A 138 3.83 -10.58 -20.06
N ILE A 139 3.62 -9.31 -20.42
CA ILE A 139 2.64 -8.90 -21.44
C ILE A 139 3.20 -9.18 -22.85
N ALA A 140 4.51 -9.02 -23.04
CA ALA A 140 5.16 -9.22 -24.34
C ALA A 140 5.33 -10.71 -24.73
N LYS A 141 4.88 -11.64 -23.89
CA LYS A 141 4.97 -13.09 -24.11
C LYS A 141 3.61 -13.67 -24.47
#